data_AF-A0A1M6VAE8-F1
#
_entry.id   AF-A0A1M6VAE8-F1
#
_cell.length_a   1.000
_cell.length_b   1.000
_cell.length_c   1.000
_cell.angle_alpha   90.00
_cell.angle_beta   90.00
_cell.angle_gamma   90.00
#
_symmetry.space_group_name_H-M   'P 1'
#
loop_
_entity.id
_entity.type
_entity.pdbx_description
1 polymer ?
#
loop_
_entity_poly.entity_id
_entity_poly.type
_entity_poly.pdbx_seq_one_letter_code
_entity_poly.pdbx_strand_id
1 'polypeptide(L)'
;MSMHEIFYWYLAIINALVLVVYGGDKLFAKMDSWRVPEKILMLLAVLGGSIGALLAMQIFRHKTRHLKFRYGVPVILLLQVAGLVYLHFN
;
A
#
# COMPACT_ATOMS: atom_id res chain seq x y z
N MET A 1 -0.89 -2.60 -26.82
CA MET A 1 -1.27 -2.74 -25.39
C MET A 1 -2.43 -1.79 -25.15
N SER A 2 -3.57 -2.32 -24.75
CA SER A 2 -4.78 -1.53 -24.46
C SER A 2 -4.58 -0.69 -23.18
N MET A 3 -5.33 0.41 -23.06
CA MET A 3 -5.27 1.32 -21.90
C MET A 3 -5.51 0.57 -20.57
N HIS A 4 -6.37 -0.45 -20.60
CA HIS A 4 -6.66 -1.30 -19.45
C HIS A 4 -5.46 -2.17 -19.04
N GLU A 5 -4.73 -2.75 -19.99
CA GLU A 5 -3.54 -3.55 -19.68
C GLU A 5 -2.46 -2.71 -19.00
N ILE A 6 -2.24 -1.47 -19.46
CA ILE A 6 -1.28 -0.56 -18.83
C ILE A 6 -1.68 -0.28 -17.37
N PHE A 7 -2.97 -0.07 -17.13
CA PHE A 7 -3.50 0.15 -15.79
C PHE A 7 -3.32 -1.06 -14.87
N TYR A 8 -3.60 -2.28 -15.36
CA TYR A 8 -3.38 -3.50 -14.58
C TYR A 8 -1.90 -3.73 -14.25
N TRP A 9 -1.00 -3.51 -15.22
CA TRP A 9 0.44 -3.62 -14.99
C TRP A 9 0.95 -2.57 -13.99
N TYR A 10 0.47 -1.33 -14.11
CA TYR A 10 0.77 -0.27 -13.15
C TYR A 10 0.36 -0.68 -11.73
N LEU A 11 -0.87 -1.16 -11.56
CA LEU A 11 -1.37 -1.64 -10.27
C LEU A 11 -0.57 -2.82 -9.73
N ALA A 12 -0.20 -3.78 -10.58
CA ALA A 12 0.61 -4.93 -10.16
C ALA A 12 1.99 -4.48 -9.65
N ILE A 13 2.65 -3.58 -10.40
CA ILE A 13 3.99 -3.08 -10.07
C ILE A 13 3.96 -2.26 -8.78
N ILE A 14 3.02 -1.33 -8.63
CA ILE A 14 2.96 -0.49 -7.43
C ILE A 14 2.68 -1.35 -6.19
N ASN A 15 1.78 -2.33 -6.27
CA ASN A 15 1.49 -3.22 -5.14
C ASN A 15 2.69 -4.11 -4.77
N ALA A 16 3.41 -4.64 -5.76
CA ALA A 16 4.64 -5.39 -5.51
C ALA A 16 5.72 -4.51 -4.86
N LEU A 17 5.90 -3.28 -5.35
CA LEU A 17 6.87 -2.33 -4.81
C LEU A 17 6.53 -1.95 -3.36
N VAL A 18 5.26 -1.67 -3.06
CA VAL A 18 4.80 -1.41 -1.68
C VAL A 18 5.05 -2.61 -0.78
N LEU A 19 4.81 -3.83 -1.26
CA LEU A 19 5.05 -5.04 -0.47
C LEU A 19 6.53 -5.20 -0.10
N VAL A 20 7.43 -4.96 -1.05
CA VAL A 20 8.87 -4.97 -0.82
C VAL A 20 9.30 -3.87 0.15
N VAL A 21 8.79 -2.65 0.01
CA VAL A 21 9.13 -1.52 0.90
C VAL A 21 8.66 -1.79 2.34
N TYR A 22 7.44 -2.28 2.54
CA TYR A 22 6.93 -2.65 3.87
C TYR A 22 7.69 -3.84 4.47
N GLY A 23 8.06 -4.82 3.65
CA GLY A 23 8.91 -5.94 4.08
C GLY A 23 10.31 -5.49 4.47
N GLY A 24 10.91 -4.61 3.66
CA GLY A 24 12.19 -3.96 3.91
C GLY A 24 12.19 -3.17 5.22
N ASP A 25 11.14 -2.40 5.50
CA ASP A 25 11.00 -1.67 6.78
C ASP A 25 11.11 -2.60 7.99
N LYS A 26 10.55 -3.82 7.92
CA LYS A 26 10.72 -4.83 8.98
C LYS A 26 12.16 -5.34 9.09
N LEU A 27 12.85 -5.53 7.97
CA LEU A 27 14.26 -5.94 7.96
C LEU A 27 15.15 -4.86 8.56
N PHE A 28 14.97 -3.59 8.16
CA PHE A 28 15.69 -2.45 8.73
C PHE A 28 15.38 -2.28 10.22
N ALA A 29 14.14 -2.54 10.65
CA ALA A 29 13.78 -2.53 12.06
C ALA A 29 14.49 -3.63 12.89
N LYS A 30 14.81 -4.78 12.27
CA LYS A 30 15.62 -5.83 12.91
C LYS A 30 17.12 -5.53 12.92
N MET A 31 17.61 -4.81 11.91
CA MET A 31 19.02 -4.48 11.74
C MET A 31 19.44 -3.18 12.44
N ASP A 32 18.56 -2.58 13.25
CA ASP A 32 18.73 -1.24 13.88
C ASP A 32 19.22 -0.18 12.87
N SER A 33 18.71 -0.28 11.64
CA SER A 33 19.08 0.58 10.54
C SER A 33 17.98 1.59 10.24
N TRP A 34 18.21 2.46 9.26
CA TRP A 34 17.31 3.55 8.91
C TRP A 34 15.90 3.03 8.58
N ARG A 35 14.91 3.40 9.40
CA ARG A 35 13.51 3.02 9.22
C ARG A 35 12.84 3.87 8.16
N VAL A 36 11.91 3.29 7.39
CA VAL A 36 11.18 4.04 6.37
C VAL A 36 10.18 4.98 7.07
N PRO A 37 10.16 6.28 6.71
CA PRO A 37 9.22 7.22 7.29
C PRO A 37 7.77 6.75 7.09
N GLU A 38 6.96 6.82 8.14
CA GLU A 38 5.56 6.38 8.11
C GLU A 38 4.75 7.09 7.01
N LYS A 39 5.10 8.34 6.74
CA LYS A 39 4.49 9.16 5.69
C LYS A 39 4.67 8.55 4.30
N ILE A 40 5.86 8.01 3.99
CA ILE A 40 6.13 7.37 2.69
C ILE A 40 5.32 6.09 2.54
N LEU A 41 5.24 5.29 3.60
CA LEU A 41 4.46 4.04 3.62
C LEU A 41 2.96 4.30 3.40
N MET A 42 2.42 5.38 3.98
CA MET A 42 1.04 5.81 3.73
C MET A 42 0.85 6.37 2.32
N LEU A 43 1.78 7.19 1.85
CA LEU A 43 1.70 7.81 0.52
C LEU A 43 1.73 6.75 -0.59
N LEU A 44 2.56 5.72 -0.45
CA LEU A 44 2.60 4.56 -1.33
C LEU A 44 1.26 3.79 -1.38
N ALA A 45 0.56 3.68 -0.24
CA ALA A 45 -0.79 3.12 -0.24
C ALA A 45 -1.76 4.02 -1.03
N VAL A 46 -1.73 5.34 -0.78
CA VAL A 46 -2.57 6.33 -1.48
C VAL A 46 -2.34 6.35 -3.00
N LEU A 47 -1.13 6.08 -3.47
CA LEU A 47 -0.81 6.01 -4.90
C LEU A 47 -1.33 4.75 -5.63
N GLY A 48 -1.96 3.82 -4.91
CA GLY A 48 -2.53 2.58 -5.49
C GLY A 48 -1.91 1.30 -4.96
N GLY A 49 -0.95 1.40 -4.03
CA GLY A 49 -0.34 0.27 -3.36
C GLY A 49 -1.10 -0.25 -2.13
N SER A 50 -2.34 0.18 -1.91
CA SER A 50 -3.15 -0.16 -0.74
C SER A 50 -3.26 -1.67 -0.49
N ILE A 51 -3.42 -2.46 -1.55
CA ILE A 51 -3.54 -3.93 -1.45
C ILE A 51 -2.19 -4.53 -1.01
N GLY A 52 -1.09 -4.10 -1.61
CA GLY A 52 0.27 -4.50 -1.27
C GLY A 52 0.63 -4.09 0.16
N ALA A 53 0.21 -2.91 0.61
CA ALA A 53 0.38 -2.45 2.00
C ALA A 53 -0.39 -3.33 2.99
N LEU A 54 -1.65 -3.66 2.71
CA LEU A 54 -2.46 -4.55 3.56
C LEU A 54 -1.86 -5.95 3.63
N LEU A 55 -1.50 -6.52 2.48
CA LEU A 55 -0.86 -7.84 2.41
C LEU A 55 0.46 -7.83 3.17
N ALA A 56 1.31 -6.83 2.97
CA ALA A 56 2.58 -6.73 3.67
C ALA A 56 2.37 -6.59 5.19
N MET A 57 1.42 -5.77 5.65
CA MET A 57 1.10 -5.68 7.08
C MET A 57 0.64 -7.01 7.67
N GLN A 58 -0.16 -7.79 6.94
CA GLN A 58 -0.62 -9.11 7.37
C GLN A 58 0.51 -10.15 7.37
N ILE A 59 1.29 -10.25 6.29
CA ILE A 59 2.40 -11.21 6.12
C ILE A 59 3.51 -10.92 7.13
N PHE A 60 3.95 -9.67 7.20
CA PHE A 60 5.05 -9.29 8.07
C PHE A 60 4.59 -9.08 9.52
N ARG A 61 3.27 -9.05 9.79
CA ARG A 61 2.67 -8.71 11.10
C ARG A 61 3.28 -7.43 11.69
N HIS A 62 3.76 -6.54 10.82
CA HIS A 62 4.52 -5.35 11.16
C HIS A 62 3.58 -4.15 11.15
N LYS A 63 3.69 -3.29 12.17
CA LYS A 63 2.82 -2.12 12.37
C LYS A 63 1.30 -2.36 12.39
N THR A 64 0.84 -3.60 12.62
CA THR A 64 -0.59 -3.94 12.83
C THR A 64 -1.18 -3.36 14.12
N ARG A 65 -0.34 -2.99 15.09
CA ARG A 65 -0.76 -2.33 16.35
C ARG A 65 -0.87 -0.80 16.22
N HIS A 66 -0.29 -0.18 15.19
CA HIS A 66 -0.40 1.26 14.98
C HIS A 66 -1.76 1.58 14.37
N LEU A 67 -2.63 2.23 15.15
CA LEU A 67 -3.99 2.63 14.77
C LEU A 67 -4.03 3.35 13.41
N LYS A 68 -3.04 4.21 13.15
CA LYS A 68 -2.88 4.95 11.87
C LYS A 68 -2.78 4.01 10.67
N PHE A 69 -2.00 2.93 10.76
CA PHE A 69 -1.84 1.99 9.65
C PHE A 69 -2.99 0.99 9.58
N ARG A 70 -3.45 0.51 10.74
CA ARG A 70 -4.53 -0.45 10.84
C ARG A 70 -5.85 0.07 10.27
N TYR A 71 -6.20 1.33 10.52
CA TYR A 71 -7.41 1.94 9.99
C TYR A 71 -7.14 2.79 8.75
N GLY A 72 -6.00 3.49 8.68
CA GLY A 72 -5.70 4.38 7.56
C GLY A 72 -5.60 3.66 6.23
N VAL A 73 -4.89 2.54 6.14
CA VAL A 73 -4.75 1.81 4.86
C VAL A 73 -6.07 1.22 4.35
N PRO A 74 -6.92 0.56 5.16
CA PRO A 74 -8.24 0.13 4.68
C PRO A 74 -9.17 1.32 4.35
N VAL A 75 -9.09 2.44 5.06
CA VAL A 75 -9.85 3.65 4.70
C VAL A 75 -9.39 4.22 3.36
N ILE A 76 -8.08 4.28 3.11
CA ILE A 76 -7.52 4.70 1.82
C ILE A 76 -7.98 3.78 0.70
N LEU A 77 -7.96 2.46 0.91
CA LEU A 77 -8.49 1.48 -0.04
C LEU A 77 -9.97 1.74 -0.33
N LEU A 78 -10.79 1.94 0.71
CA LEU A 78 -12.22 2.23 0.54
C LEU A 78 -12.45 3.52 -0.24
N LEU A 79 -11.68 4.58 0.04
CA LEU A 79 -11.76 5.85 -0.68
C LEU A 79 -11.36 5.70 -2.16
N GLN A 80 -10.31 4.91 -2.45
CA GLN A 80 -9.90 4.62 -3.83
C GLN A 80 -10.98 3.85 -4.59
N VAL A 81 -11.56 2.81 -3.97
CA VAL A 81 -12.64 2.03 -4.59
C VAL A 81 -13.89 2.89 -4.79
N ALA A 82 -14.28 3.68 -3.78
CA ALA A 82 -15.42 4.59 -3.89
C ALA A 82 -15.22 5.63 -5.01
N GLY A 83 -14.03 6.21 -5.13
CA GLY A 83 -13.69 7.14 -6.20
C GLY A 83 -13.71 6.50 -7.59
N LEU A 84 -13.20 5.27 -7.73
CA LEU A 84 -13.27 4.51 -8.97
C LEU A 84 -14.71 4.17 -9.37
N VAL A 85 -15.53 3.75 -8.40
CA VAL A 85 -16.95 3.49 -8.62
C VAL A 85 -17.66 4.77 -9.06
N TYR A 86 -17.44 5.89 -8.38
CA TYR A 86 -18.04 7.17 -8.75
C TYR A 86 -17.67 7.58 -10.20
N LEU A 87 -16.39 7.49 -10.57
CA LEU A 87 -15.93 7.78 -11.93
C LEU A 87 -16.44 6.79 -12.97
N HIS A 88 -16.78 5.56 -12.60
CA HIS A 88 -17.34 4.58 -13.52
C HIS A 88 -18.84 4.80 -13.77
N PHE A 89 -19.57 5.30 -12.76
CA PHE A 89 -21.01 5.54 -12.84
C PHE A 89 -21.41 6.91 -13.42
N ASN A 90 -20.47 7.85 -13.55
CA ASN A 90 -20.68 9.19 -14.12
C ASN A 90 -19.98 9.35 -15.46
#